data_AF-A0A2D8K1D6-F1
#
_entry.id   AF-A0A2D8K1D6-F1
#
_cell.length_a   1.000
_cell.length_b   1.000
_cell.length_c   1.000
_cell.angle_alpha   90.00
_cell.angle_beta   90.00
_cell.angle_gamma   90.00
#
_symmetry.space_group_name_H-M   'P 1'
#
loop_
_entity.id
_entity.type
_entity.pdbx_description
1 polymer ?
#
loop_
_entity_poly.entity_id
_entity_poly.type
_entity_poly.pdbx_seq_one_letter_code
_entity_poly.pdbx_strand_id
1 'polypeptide(L)'
;SFHDVFIAIKWAGVAYLVWLAWKMWTADPAADGEGLPSAGSGWKMFLTGMSVTLGNPKIMMFYVALLPTIIDLGSVTLLGWVELTATLLVVLAIVDLSWVFMAAKARRFLKSPRAMKIANRISAGMIGGAAAAIATR
;
A
#
# COMPACT_ATOMS: atom_id res chain seq x y z
N SER A 1 28.69 -9.58 8.71
CA SER A 1 28.10 -8.72 9.75
C SER A 1 26.67 -8.35 9.35
N PHE A 2 25.67 -8.43 10.23
CA PHE A 2 24.30 -7.99 9.92
C PHE A 2 24.24 -6.50 9.53
N HIS A 3 25.20 -5.71 9.99
CA HIS A 3 25.33 -4.29 9.66
C HIS A 3 25.59 -4.05 8.17
N ASP A 4 26.54 -4.75 7.57
CA ASP A 4 26.91 -4.57 6.16
C ASP A 4 25.77 -4.97 5.22
N VAL A 5 25.07 -6.06 5.56
CA VAL A 5 23.89 -6.52 4.82
C VAL A 5 22.76 -5.49 4.93
N PHE A 6 22.52 -4.95 6.12
CA PHE A 6 21.53 -3.89 6.30
C PHE A 6 21.86 -2.64 5.49
N ILE A 7 23.12 -2.19 5.49
CA ILE A 7 23.58 -1.04 4.70
C ILE A 7 23.40 -1.30 3.20
N ALA A 8 23.76 -2.49 2.72
CA ALA A 8 23.60 -2.88 1.33
C ALA A 8 22.12 -2.83 0.91
N ILE A 9 21.23 -3.42 1.70
CA ILE A 9 19.77 -3.41 1.45
C ILE A 9 19.23 -1.98 1.51
N LYS A 10 19.68 -1.16 2.48
CA LYS A 10 19.28 0.24 2.61
C LYS A 10 19.61 1.02 1.34
N TRP A 11 20.85 0.96 0.87
CA TRP A 11 21.27 1.71 -0.32
C TRP A 11 20.64 1.16 -1.61
N ALA A 12 20.43 -0.15 -1.71
CA ALA A 12 19.66 -0.74 -2.81
C ALA A 12 18.22 -0.19 -2.83
N GLY A 13 17.57 -0.09 -1.67
CA GLY A 13 16.25 0.52 -1.53
C GLY A 13 16.23 2.00 -1.93
N VAL A 14 17.21 2.79 -1.47
CA VAL A 14 17.34 4.21 -1.86
C VAL A 14 17.49 4.35 -3.36
N ALA A 15 18.39 3.59 -3.99
CA ALA A 15 18.60 3.62 -5.43
C ALA A 15 17.32 3.25 -6.20
N TYR A 16 16.59 2.24 -5.74
CA TYR A 16 15.31 1.84 -6.32
C TYR A 16 14.25 2.94 -6.22
N LEU A 17 14.14 3.61 -5.08
CA LEU A 17 13.20 4.72 -4.89
C LEU A 17 13.56 5.93 -5.77
N VAL A 18 14.84 6.27 -5.89
CA VAL A 18 15.30 7.33 -6.80
C VAL A 18 14.96 6.98 -8.24
N TRP A 19 15.21 5.74 -8.66
CA TRP A 19 14.85 5.27 -9.99
C TRP A 19 13.33 5.35 -10.24
N LEU A 20 12.51 4.96 -9.26
CA LEU A 20 11.05 5.05 -9.37
C LEU A 20 10.56 6.50 -9.46
N ALA A 21 11.13 7.40 -8.65
CA ALA A 21 10.83 8.83 -8.70
C ALA A 21 11.20 9.44 -10.06
N TRP A 22 12.38 9.09 -10.60
CA TRP A 22 12.81 9.50 -11.93
C TRP A 22 11.84 9.02 -13.01
N LYS A 23 11.48 7.72 -12.98
CA LYS A 23 10.52 7.13 -13.92
C LYS A 23 9.17 7.83 -13.91
N MET A 24 8.66 8.20 -12.73
CA MET A 24 7.41 8.96 -12.61
C MET A 24 7.58 10.39 -13.13
N TRP A 25 8.71 11.05 -12.86
CA TRP A 25 8.96 12.41 -13.30
C TRP A 25 9.06 12.55 -14.83
N THR A 26 9.65 11.55 -15.50
CA THR A 26 9.84 11.53 -16.96
C THR A 26 8.71 10.84 -17.73
N ALA A 27 7.71 10.29 -17.05
CA ALA A 27 6.58 9.65 -17.70
C ALA A 27 5.82 10.66 -18.59
N ASP A 28 5.47 10.26 -19.80
CA ASP A 28 4.66 11.05 -20.74
C ASP A 28 3.22 10.51 -20.79
N PRO A 29 2.27 11.12 -20.06
CA PRO A 29 0.89 10.64 -20.02
C PRO A 29 0.14 10.75 -21.35
N ALA A 30 0.70 11.46 -22.35
CA ALA A 30 0.11 11.58 -23.68
C ALA A 30 0.58 10.46 -24.62
N ALA A 31 1.77 9.88 -24.39
CA ALA A 31 2.31 8.76 -25.15
C ALA A 31 1.68 7.42 -24.71
N ASP A 32 1.27 7.32 -23.44
CA ASP A 32 0.61 6.14 -22.84
C ASP A 32 -0.88 5.99 -23.26
N GLY A 33 -1.23 6.38 -24.49
CA GLY A 33 -2.57 6.24 -25.07
C GLY A 33 -3.02 4.77 -25.27
N GLU A 34 -2.20 3.80 -24.89
CA GLU A 34 -2.57 2.40 -24.83
C GLU A 34 -3.47 2.18 -23.61
N GLY A 35 -4.70 1.75 -23.88
CA GLY A 35 -5.73 1.54 -22.87
C GLY A 35 -5.19 0.77 -21.67
N LEU A 36 -5.67 1.15 -20.48
CA LEU A 36 -5.43 0.45 -19.22
C LEU A 36 -5.34 -1.06 -19.47
N PRO A 37 -4.33 -1.75 -18.92
CA PRO A 37 -4.20 -3.20 -19.07
C PRO A 37 -5.58 -3.81 -18.89
N SER A 38 -6.05 -4.57 -19.88
CA SER A 38 -7.33 -5.28 -19.83
C SER A 38 -7.47 -5.82 -18.42
N ALA A 39 -8.48 -5.34 -17.69
CA ALA A 39 -8.68 -5.76 -16.32
C ALA A 39 -8.77 -7.28 -16.36
N GLY A 40 -7.73 -7.96 -15.88
CA GLY A 40 -7.74 -9.41 -15.82
C GLY A 40 -8.99 -9.87 -15.07
N SER A 41 -9.33 -11.16 -15.18
CA SER A 41 -10.48 -11.72 -14.44
C SER A 41 -10.50 -11.17 -13.01
N GLY A 42 -11.61 -10.52 -12.61
CA GLY A 42 -11.73 -9.88 -11.29
C GLY A 42 -11.42 -10.85 -10.14
N TRP A 43 -11.66 -12.13 -10.38
CA TRP A 43 -11.27 -13.22 -9.48
C TRP A 43 -9.74 -13.35 -9.32
N LYS A 44 -8.97 -13.24 -10.40
CA LYS A 44 -7.50 -13.26 -10.35
C LYS A 44 -6.96 -12.07 -9.56
N MET A 45 -7.56 -10.89 -9.74
CA MET A 45 -7.18 -9.69 -8.97
C MET A 45 -7.51 -9.86 -7.48
N PHE A 46 -8.70 -10.40 -7.16
CA PHE A 46 -9.09 -10.72 -5.79
C PHE A 46 -8.12 -11.70 -5.13
N LEU A 47 -7.82 -12.83 -5.79
CA LEU A 47 -6.87 -13.82 -5.27
C LEU A 47 -5.46 -13.25 -5.11
N THR A 48 -5.02 -12.39 -6.02
CA THR A 48 -3.71 -11.73 -5.93
C THR A 48 -3.67 -10.82 -4.71
N GLY A 49 -4.68 -9.95 -4.53
CA GLY A 49 -4.78 -9.08 -3.36
C GLY A 49 -4.86 -9.87 -2.05
N MET A 50 -5.69 -10.92 -2.01
CA MET A 50 -5.81 -11.81 -0.85
C MET A 50 -4.49 -12.50 -0.54
N SER A 51 -3.77 -13.00 -1.54
CA SER A 51 -2.46 -13.66 -1.34
C SER A 51 -1.41 -12.68 -0.81
N VAL A 52 -1.38 -11.45 -1.32
CA VAL A 52 -0.47 -10.40 -0.84
C VAL A 52 -0.78 -10.03 0.61
N THR A 53 -2.06 -9.89 0.97
CA THR A 53 -2.48 -9.55 2.33
C THR A 53 -2.21 -10.69 3.31
N LEU A 54 -2.59 -11.93 2.97
CA LEU A 54 -2.34 -13.11 3.80
C LEU A 54 -0.84 -13.42 3.93
N GLY A 55 -0.06 -13.14 2.88
CA GLY A 55 1.39 -13.29 2.89
C GLY A 55 2.14 -12.22 3.67
N ASN A 56 1.45 -11.21 4.22
CA ASN A 56 2.07 -10.15 5.00
C ASN A 56 2.00 -10.46 6.51
N PRO A 57 3.04 -11.08 7.11
CA PRO A 57 3.01 -11.47 8.51
C PRO A 57 2.98 -10.26 9.44
N LYS A 58 3.28 -9.05 8.96
CA LYS A 58 3.37 -7.84 9.80
C LYS A 58 2.06 -7.58 10.54
N ILE A 59 0.92 -7.73 9.84
CA ILE A 59 -0.40 -7.47 10.42
C ILE A 59 -0.71 -8.51 11.50
N MET A 60 -0.44 -9.79 11.22
CA MET A 60 -0.64 -10.88 12.19
C MET A 60 0.22 -10.67 13.44
N MET A 61 1.50 -10.37 13.26
CA MET A 61 2.44 -10.12 14.36
C MET A 61 2.01 -8.91 15.19
N PHE A 62 1.49 -7.86 14.55
CA PHE A 62 0.95 -6.69 15.26
C PHE A 62 -0.25 -7.06 16.14
N TYR A 63 -1.21 -7.83 15.63
CA TYR A 63 -2.35 -8.28 16.44
C TYR A 63 -1.93 -9.20 17.58
N VAL A 64 -1.04 -10.17 17.33
CA VAL A 64 -0.56 -11.08 18.39
C VAL A 64 0.18 -10.31 19.49
N ALA A 65 0.93 -9.26 19.13
CA ALA A 65 1.64 -8.45 20.10
C ALA A 65 0.72 -7.49 20.88
N LEU A 66 -0.27 -6.90 20.22
CA LEU A 66 -1.09 -5.82 20.80
C LEU A 66 -2.37 -6.32 21.45
N LEU A 67 -3.08 -7.28 20.85
CA LEU A 67 -4.37 -7.76 21.33
C LEU A 67 -4.36 -8.23 22.81
N PRO A 68 -3.39 -9.05 23.28
CA PRO A 68 -3.35 -9.46 24.69
C PRO A 68 -3.04 -8.31 25.65
N THR A 69 -2.52 -7.18 25.16
CA THR A 69 -2.29 -5.99 26.00
C THR A 69 -3.57 -5.17 26.20
N ILE A 70 -4.58 -5.37 25.35
CA ILE A 70 -5.85 -4.65 25.39
C ILE A 70 -6.94 -5.49 26.06
N ILE A 71 -6.95 -6.81 25.83
CA ILE A 71 -8.01 -7.72 26.25
C ILE A 71 -7.41 -8.96 26.90
N ASP A 72 -7.95 -9.39 28.04
CA ASP A 72 -7.63 -10.68 28.64
C ASP A 72 -8.22 -11.83 27.80
N LEU A 73 -7.40 -12.39 26.92
CA LEU A 73 -7.76 -13.47 26.02
C LEU A 73 -8.22 -14.75 26.73
N GLY A 74 -7.84 -14.95 28.00
CA GLY A 74 -8.23 -16.13 28.79
C GLY A 74 -9.70 -16.14 29.19
N SER A 75 -10.35 -14.96 29.21
CA SER A 75 -11.75 -14.78 29.59
C SER A 75 -12.71 -14.63 28.41
N VAL A 76 -12.20 -14.60 27.16
CA VAL A 76 -13.02 -14.31 25.98
C VAL A 76 -13.88 -15.52 25.61
N THR A 77 -15.19 -15.32 25.64
CA THR A 77 -16.16 -16.34 25.19
C THR A 77 -16.18 -16.45 23.67
N LEU A 78 -16.77 -17.51 23.12
CA LEU A 78 -16.98 -17.62 21.66
C LEU A 78 -17.75 -16.42 21.09
N LEU A 79 -18.74 -15.91 21.84
CA LEU A 79 -19.48 -14.71 21.43
C LEU A 79 -18.58 -13.48 21.38
N GLY A 80 -17.70 -13.29 22.38
CA GLY A 80 -16.72 -12.21 22.39
C GLY A 80 -15.76 -12.26 21.20
N TRP A 81 -15.31 -13.46 20.79
CA TRP A 81 -14.49 -13.61 19.58
C TRP A 81 -15.25 -13.25 18.29
N VAL A 82 -16.53 -13.59 18.21
CA VAL A 82 -17.39 -13.21 17.08
C VAL A 82 -17.58 -11.69 17.04
N GLU A 83 -17.87 -11.06 18.18
CA GLU A 83 -18.02 -9.60 18.28
C GLU A 83 -16.75 -8.85 17.90
N LEU A 84 -15.60 -9.28 18.40
CA LEU A 84 -14.29 -8.68 18.06
C LEU A 84 -14.00 -8.81 16.57
N THR A 85 -14.19 -10.00 16.00
CA THR A 85 -13.94 -10.27 14.59
C THR A 85 -14.89 -9.48 13.69
N ALA A 86 -16.19 -9.44 14.04
CA ALA A 86 -17.19 -8.70 13.30
C ALA A 86 -16.91 -7.19 13.33
N THR A 87 -16.55 -6.66 14.50
CA THR A 87 -16.18 -5.24 14.66
C THR A 87 -14.97 -4.90 13.78
N LEU A 88 -13.92 -5.71 13.84
CA LEU A 88 -12.73 -5.55 13.00
C LEU A 88 -13.08 -5.58 11.52
N LEU A 89 -13.89 -6.56 11.10
CA LEU A 89 -14.32 -6.69 9.71
C LEU A 89 -15.10 -5.45 9.25
N VAL A 90 -16.06 -4.97 10.05
CA VAL A 90 -16.87 -3.81 9.72
C VAL A 90 -16.00 -2.55 9.60
N VAL A 91 -15.10 -2.32 10.57
CA VAL A 91 -14.21 -1.15 10.55
C VAL A 91 -13.29 -1.19 9.33
N LEU A 92 -12.64 -2.32 9.06
CA LEU A 92 -11.77 -2.48 7.90
C LEU A 92 -12.54 -2.31 6.59
N ALA A 93 -13.71 -2.94 6.46
CA ALA A 93 -14.55 -2.81 5.29
C ALA A 93 -14.96 -1.36 5.02
N ILE A 94 -15.37 -0.61 6.06
CA ILE A 94 -15.73 0.80 5.92
C ILE A 94 -14.52 1.61 5.45
N VAL A 95 -13.36 1.43 6.05
CA VAL A 95 -12.13 2.17 5.70
C VAL A 95 -11.69 1.85 4.26
N ASP A 96 -11.62 0.57 3.91
CA ASP A 96 -11.15 0.13 2.59
C ASP A 96 -12.13 0.53 1.49
N LEU A 97 -13.44 0.34 1.71
CA LEU A 97 -14.45 0.77 0.74
C LEU A 97 -14.43 2.29 0.55
N SER A 98 -14.28 3.06 1.63
CA SER A 98 -14.13 4.51 1.54
C SER A 98 -12.93 4.89 0.68
N TRP A 99 -11.79 4.23 0.87
CA TRP A 99 -10.60 4.41 0.02
C TRP A 99 -10.85 4.04 -1.44
N VAL A 100 -11.52 2.93 -1.71
CA VAL A 100 -11.86 2.50 -3.08
C VAL A 100 -12.76 3.53 -3.76
N PHE A 101 -13.78 4.05 -3.07
CA PHE A 101 -14.67 5.09 -3.61
C PHE A 101 -13.92 6.39 -3.89
N MET A 102 -13.03 6.81 -2.98
CA MET A 102 -12.18 7.98 -3.18
C MET A 102 -11.24 7.80 -4.38
N ALA A 103 -10.61 6.62 -4.51
CA ALA A 103 -9.73 6.30 -5.63
C ALA A 103 -10.48 6.28 -6.97
N ALA A 104 -11.69 5.69 -7.00
CA ALA A 104 -12.56 5.70 -8.18
C ALA A 104 -12.95 7.12 -8.60
N LYS A 105 -13.23 8.00 -7.63
CA LYS A 105 -13.51 9.42 -7.88
C LYS A 105 -12.26 10.17 -8.36
N ALA A 106 -11.11 9.97 -7.72
CA ALA A 106 -9.83 10.55 -8.11
C ALA A 106 -9.44 10.19 -9.55
N ARG A 107 -9.66 8.93 -9.96
CA ARG A 107 -9.44 8.46 -11.33
C ARG A 107 -10.25 9.25 -12.36
N ARG A 108 -11.43 9.78 -12.02
CA ARG A 108 -12.20 10.64 -12.94
C ARG A 108 -11.54 12.02 -13.15
N PHE A 109 -10.81 12.53 -12.16
CA PHE A 109 -10.07 13.78 -12.25
C PHE A 109 -8.71 13.62 -12.95
N LEU A 110 -8.13 12.42 -12.87
CA LEU A 110 -6.85 12.06 -13.52
C LEU A 110 -7.00 11.62 -14.99
N LYS A 111 -8.01 12.13 -15.69
CA LYS A 111 -8.25 11.79 -17.11
C LYS A 111 -7.47 12.65 -18.10
N SER A 112 -7.07 13.85 -17.70
CA SER A 112 -6.32 14.75 -18.61
C SER A 112 -4.81 14.49 -18.52
N PRO A 113 -4.06 14.60 -19.63
CA PRO A 113 -2.60 14.46 -19.62
C PRO A 113 -1.92 15.43 -18.64
N ARG A 114 -2.48 16.65 -18.49
CA ARG A 114 -2.00 17.64 -17.53
C ARG A 114 -2.20 17.19 -16.08
N ALA A 115 -3.37 16.67 -15.73
CA ALA A 115 -3.64 16.16 -14.39
C ALA A 115 -2.75 14.96 -14.04
N MET A 116 -2.57 14.02 -14.98
CA MET A 116 -1.65 12.89 -14.81
C MET A 116 -0.20 13.35 -14.64
N LYS A 117 0.25 14.34 -15.41
CA LYS A 117 1.62 14.89 -15.28
C LYS A 117 1.85 15.54 -13.92
N ILE A 118 0.87 16.27 -13.40
CA ILE A 118 0.94 16.85 -12.05
C ILE A 118 0.98 15.75 -10.99
N ALA A 119 0.08 14.76 -11.08
CA ALA A 119 0.05 13.64 -10.14
C ALA A 119 1.36 12.85 -10.13
N ASN A 120 1.94 12.60 -11.30
CA ASN A 120 3.24 11.95 -11.45
C ASN A 120 4.37 12.76 -10.80
N ARG A 121 4.40 14.09 -11.00
CA ARG A 121 5.42 14.96 -10.37
C ARG A 121 5.30 15.03 -8.86
N ILE A 122 4.07 15.12 -8.32
CA ILE A 122 3.83 15.09 -6.88
C ILE A 122 4.30 13.75 -6.29
N SER A 123 3.92 12.65 -6.93
CA SER A 123 4.31 11.30 -6.50
C SER A 123 5.83 11.11 -6.56
N ALA A 124 6.47 11.56 -7.63
CA ALA A 124 7.93 11.56 -7.77
C ALA A 124 8.61 12.37 -6.66
N GLY A 125 8.07 13.55 -6.32
CA GLY A 125 8.57 14.36 -5.21
C GLY A 125 8.46 13.66 -3.87
N MET A 126 7.32 13.00 -3.59
CA MET A 126 7.13 12.23 -2.36
C MET A 126 8.09 11.05 -2.25
N ILE A 127 8.25 10.27 -3.33
CA ILE A 127 9.13 9.10 -3.36
C ILE A 127 10.60 9.52 -3.28
N GLY A 128 11.00 10.56 -4.01
CA GLY A 128 12.34 11.14 -3.95
C GLY A 128 12.65 11.71 -2.56
N GLY A 129 11.69 12.38 -1.93
CA GLY A 129 11.80 12.87 -0.56
C GLY A 129 11.96 11.73 0.46
N ALA A 130 11.21 10.63 0.31
CA ALA A 130 11.39 9.44 1.13
C ALA A 130 12.78 8.81 0.93
N ALA A 131 13.27 8.73 -0.31
CA ALA A 131 14.61 8.23 -0.60
C ALA A 131 15.69 9.07 0.08
N ALA A 132 15.58 10.41 0.02
CA ALA A 132 16.49 11.33 0.68
C ALA A 132 16.44 11.17 2.21
N ALA A 133 15.25 11.05 2.79
CA ALA A 133 15.08 10.86 4.24
C ALA A 133 15.66 9.51 4.73
N ILE A 134 15.58 8.46 3.92
CA ILE A 134 16.21 7.17 4.24
C ILE A 134 17.72 7.27 4.10
N ALA A 135 18.22 7.95 3.07
CA ALA A 135 19.67 8.11 2.88
C ALA A 135 20.34 8.83 4.04
N THR A 136 19.68 9.85 4.62
CA THR A 136 20.22 10.69 5.70
C THR A 136 20.06 10.14 7.12
N ARG A 137 19.28 9.07 7.32
CA ARG A 137 19.09 8.40 8.62
C ARG A 137 19.99 7.19 8.78
#